data_AF-A0A958H7X6-F1
#
_entry.id   AF-A0A958H7X6-F1
#
_cell.length_a   1.000
_cell.length_b   1.000
_cell.length_c   1.000
_cell.angle_alpha   90.00
_cell.angle_beta   90.00
_cell.angle_gamma   90.00
#
_symmetry.space_group_name_H-M   'P 1'
#
loop_
_entity.id
_entity.type
_entity.pdbx_description
1 polymer ?
#
loop_
_entity_poly.entity_id
_entity_poly.type
_entity_poly.pdbx_seq_one_letter_code
_entity_poly.pdbx_strand_id
1 'polypeptide(L)'
;MTSATTTASTAIPSKFMTRSRWFGVVYLIFGVLLVYLAMTALDPEAVSKFRFGQIEASIMDRLPEAVQTGLKQGVPIPSRNSMLLVGILLLITGVVPFLLPPQVAKRYENLVLMLVFGLLLAAVLIYAATGKRTDVVSMLADGIRLATPIALGALAGILCERAGVVNIGIEGM
;
A
#
# COMPACT_ATOMS: atom_id res chain seq x y z
N MET A 1 11.50 38.55 -55.79
CA MET A 1 11.63 38.51 -54.31
C MET A 1 10.49 37.67 -53.78
N THR A 2 10.77 36.42 -53.41
CA THR A 2 9.79 35.45 -52.91
C THR A 2 9.64 35.60 -51.41
N SER A 3 8.54 36.21 -50.98
CA SER A 3 8.20 36.37 -49.57
C SER A 3 7.80 35.01 -48.97
N ALA A 4 8.63 34.47 -48.07
CA ALA A 4 8.32 33.26 -47.33
C ALA A 4 7.34 33.59 -46.19
N THR A 5 6.11 33.09 -46.30
CA THR A 5 5.11 33.15 -45.23
C THR A 5 5.51 32.17 -44.13
N THR A 6 6.04 32.69 -43.01
CA THR A 6 6.32 31.92 -41.80
C THR A 6 4.99 31.53 -41.15
N THR A 7 4.57 30.28 -41.30
CA THR A 7 3.46 29.71 -40.54
C THR A 7 3.91 29.54 -39.09
N ALA A 8 3.46 30.45 -38.22
CA ALA A 8 3.61 30.32 -36.78
C ALA A 8 2.88 29.05 -36.32
N SER A 9 3.63 28.02 -35.97
CA SER A 9 3.12 26.78 -35.38
C SER A 9 2.54 27.09 -34.01
N THR A 10 1.22 27.08 -33.90
CA THR A 10 0.49 27.26 -32.64
C THR A 10 0.75 26.05 -31.74
N ALA A 11 1.77 26.12 -30.89
CA ALA A 11 2.07 25.08 -29.92
C ALA A 11 0.91 24.98 -28.91
N ILE A 12 0.11 23.91 -29.03
CA ILE A 12 -0.95 23.60 -28.06
C ILE A 12 -0.27 23.38 -26.70
N PRO A 13 -0.60 24.15 -25.65
CA PRO A 13 0.03 24.00 -24.35
C PRO A 13 -0.28 22.59 -23.81
N SER A 14 0.77 21.80 -23.59
CA SER A 14 0.61 20.48 -22.98
C SER A 14 -0.01 20.65 -21.58
N LYS A 15 -1.08 19.89 -21.29
CA LYS A 15 -1.79 19.97 -20.01
C LYS A 15 -0.80 19.70 -18.87
N PHE A 16 -0.64 20.65 -17.95
CA PHE A 16 0.26 20.51 -16.79
C PHE A 16 -0.12 19.30 -15.92
N MET A 17 -1.40 18.95 -15.84
CA MET A 17 -1.86 17.82 -15.05
C MET A 17 -2.07 16.58 -15.91
N THR A 18 -1.15 15.62 -15.77
CA THR A 18 -1.21 14.29 -16.39
C THR A 18 -1.64 13.24 -15.37
N ARG A 19 -2.13 12.08 -15.83
CA ARG A 19 -2.52 10.95 -14.97
C ARG A 19 -1.40 10.55 -13.99
N SER A 20 -0.15 10.52 -14.46
CA SER A 20 1.02 10.20 -13.64
C SER A 20 1.24 11.20 -12.50
N ARG A 21 0.97 12.49 -12.70
CA ARG A 21 1.07 13.52 -11.66
C ARG A 21 -0.05 13.41 -10.62
N TRP A 22 -1.26 13.04 -11.04
CA TRP A 22 -2.36 12.74 -10.12
C TRP A 22 -2.01 11.58 -9.18
N PHE A 23 -1.46 10.49 -9.73
CA PHE A 23 -0.94 9.39 -8.91
C PHE A 23 0.17 9.87 -7.96
N GLY A 24 1.07 10.73 -8.44
CA GLY A 24 2.08 11.37 -7.60
C GLY A 24 1.49 12.12 -6.40
N VAL A 25 0.44 12.92 -6.59
CA VAL A 25 -0.27 13.61 -5.49
C VAL A 25 -0.83 12.60 -4.49
N VAL A 26 -1.47 11.53 -4.96
CA VAL A 26 -2.02 10.49 -4.09
C VAL A 26 -0.91 9.85 -3.24
N TYR A 27 0.23 9.52 -3.85
CA TYR A 27 1.37 8.93 -3.13
C TYR A 27 1.96 9.88 -2.10
N LEU A 28 2.00 11.19 -2.40
CA LEU A 28 2.43 12.21 -1.45
C LEU A 28 1.51 12.27 -0.24
N ILE A 29 0.19 12.28 -0.46
CA ILE A 29 -0.81 12.30 0.63
C ILE A 29 -0.61 11.07 1.53
N PHE A 30 -0.52 9.87 0.95
CA PHE A 30 -0.27 8.65 1.71
C PHE A 30 1.09 8.66 2.42
N GLY A 31 2.14 9.17 1.77
CA GLY A 31 3.46 9.30 2.37
C GLY A 31 3.46 10.22 3.59
N VAL A 32 2.86 11.40 3.48
CA VAL A 32 2.68 12.33 4.61
C VAL A 32 1.86 11.68 5.72
N LEU A 33 0.76 11.03 5.38
CA LEU A 33 -0.10 10.34 6.34
C LEU A 33 0.67 9.25 7.10
N LEU A 34 1.46 8.42 6.41
CA LEU A 34 2.25 7.38 7.06
C LEU A 34 3.32 7.95 7.98
N VAL A 35 4.01 9.03 7.56
CA VAL A 35 4.99 9.70 8.42
C VAL A 35 4.31 10.30 9.65
N TYR A 36 3.16 10.94 9.48
CA TYR A 36 2.36 11.47 10.58
C TYR A 36 1.94 10.36 11.55
N LEU A 37 1.34 9.28 11.05
CA LEU A 37 0.94 8.13 11.86
C LEU A 37 2.12 7.48 12.58
N ALA A 38 3.29 7.36 11.93
CA ALA A 38 4.49 6.84 12.56
C ALA A 38 5.02 7.74 13.70
N MET A 39 4.71 9.03 13.67
CA MET A 39 5.11 9.98 14.71
C MET A 39 4.09 10.06 15.85
N THR A 40 2.80 9.89 15.57
CA THR A 40 1.73 10.12 16.56
C THR A 40 1.12 8.86 17.14
N ALA A 41 1.13 7.75 16.40
CA ALA A 41 0.42 6.52 16.78
C ALA A 41 1.34 5.38 17.22
N LEU A 42 2.67 5.55 17.12
CA LEU A 42 3.66 4.50 17.36
C LEU A 42 4.68 4.93 18.40
N ASP A 43 4.83 4.10 19.43
CA ASP A 43 5.87 4.27 20.43
C ASP A 43 7.27 4.09 19.80
N PRO A 44 8.28 4.89 20.21
CA PRO A 44 9.63 4.82 19.64
C PRO A 44 10.31 3.45 19.77
N GLU A 45 9.92 2.67 20.77
CA GLU A 45 10.49 1.34 21.06
C GLU A 45 9.58 0.19 20.62
N ALA A 46 8.47 0.46 19.92
CA ALA A 46 7.59 -0.59 19.44
C ALA A 46 8.33 -1.47 18.41
N VAL A 47 8.46 -2.76 18.73
CA VAL A 47 9.03 -3.79 17.85
C VAL A 47 7.94 -4.78 17.46
N SER A 48 7.63 -4.82 16.16
CA SER A 48 6.76 -5.85 15.58
C SER A 48 7.59 -7.10 15.34
N LYS A 49 7.15 -8.25 15.89
CA LYS A 49 7.82 -9.54 15.67
C LYS A 49 7.01 -10.35 14.67
N PHE A 50 7.47 -10.42 13.44
CA PHE A 50 6.82 -11.17 12.36
C PHE A 50 7.30 -12.61 12.33
N ARG A 51 6.35 -13.54 12.22
CA ARG A 51 6.59 -14.97 12.04
C ARG A 51 5.87 -15.46 10.79
N PHE A 52 6.36 -16.56 10.21
CA PHE A 52 5.73 -17.22 9.08
C PHE A 52 5.26 -18.61 9.52
N GLY A 53 3.96 -18.75 9.77
CA GLY A 53 3.32 -20.00 10.16
C GLY A 53 3.35 -20.28 11.67
N GLN A 54 2.25 -20.88 12.14
CA GLN A 54 2.17 -21.50 13.45
C GLN A 54 2.78 -22.90 13.37
N ILE A 55 3.99 -23.06 13.89
CA ILE A 55 4.59 -24.38 14.05
C ILE A 55 3.92 -25.04 15.25
N GLU A 56 3.33 -26.21 15.02
CA GLU A 56 2.68 -27.02 16.04
C GLU A 56 3.64 -27.32 17.20
N ALA A 57 3.14 -27.26 18.43
CA ALA A 57 3.96 -27.44 19.63
C ALA A 57 4.73 -28.78 19.63
N SER A 58 4.09 -29.83 19.09
CA SER A 58 4.64 -31.17 18.93
C SER A 58 5.87 -31.25 18.00
N ILE A 59 5.97 -30.33 17.02
CA ILE A 59 7.11 -30.20 16.10
C ILE A 59 8.16 -29.27 16.70
N MET A 60 7.72 -28.22 17.41
CA MET A 60 8.61 -27.26 18.06
C MET A 60 9.53 -27.93 19.08
N ASP A 61 8.98 -28.86 19.88
CA ASP A 61 9.74 -29.57 20.92
C ASP A 61 10.77 -30.57 20.35
N ARG A 62 10.65 -30.93 19.07
CA ARG A 62 11.60 -31.81 18.37
C ARG A 62 12.76 -31.05 17.71
N LEU A 63 12.70 -29.73 17.67
CA LEU A 63 13.75 -28.91 17.06
C LEU A 63 14.84 -28.57 18.09
N PRO A 64 16.11 -28.43 17.68
CA PRO A 64 17.18 -27.93 18.55
C PRO A 64 16.82 -26.56 19.15
N GLU A 65 17.19 -26.30 20.40
CA GLU A 65 16.82 -25.08 21.14
C GLU A 65 17.21 -23.77 20.40
N ALA A 66 18.33 -23.79 19.68
CA ALA A 66 18.77 -22.66 18.84
C ALA A 66 17.76 -22.33 17.73
N VAL A 67 17.17 -23.35 17.11
CA VAL A 67 16.18 -23.22 16.03
C VAL A 67 14.82 -22.81 16.62
N GLN A 68 14.45 -23.38 17.78
CA GLN A 68 13.24 -22.97 18.51
C GLN A 68 13.28 -21.48 18.88
N THR A 69 14.43 -21.00 19.36
CA THR A 69 14.58 -19.62 19.82
C THR A 69 14.44 -18.63 18.66
N GLY A 70 15.05 -18.92 17.50
CA GLY A 70 14.87 -18.12 16.29
C GLY A 70 13.42 -18.11 15.77
N LEU A 71 12.77 -19.27 15.77
CA LEU A 71 11.37 -19.40 15.34
C LEU A 71 10.37 -18.76 16.32
N LYS A 72 10.68 -18.76 17.62
CA LYS A 72 9.86 -18.13 18.68
C LYS A 72 10.05 -16.61 18.74
N GLN A 73 11.25 -16.11 18.40
CA GLN A 73 11.57 -14.69 18.45
C GLN A 73 11.00 -13.91 17.25
N GLY A 74 10.86 -14.56 16.09
CA GLY A 74 10.41 -13.88 14.87
C GLY A 74 11.41 -12.82 14.39
N VAL A 75 11.20 -12.26 13.20
CA VAL A 75 12.05 -11.17 12.70
C VAL A 75 11.65 -9.88 13.44
N PRO A 76 12.52 -9.28 14.27
CA PRO A 76 12.21 -8.03 14.94
C PRO A 76 12.30 -6.88 13.93
N ILE A 77 11.18 -6.23 13.68
CA ILE A 77 11.09 -5.07 12.80
C ILE A 77 10.71 -3.87 13.67
N PRO A 78 11.59 -2.87 13.84
CA PRO A 78 11.27 -1.65 14.56
C PRO A 78 10.12 -0.92 13.85
N SER A 79 8.92 -0.93 14.44
CA SER A 79 7.67 -0.58 13.76
C SER A 79 7.67 0.87 13.28
N ARG A 80 8.17 1.79 14.13
CA ARG A 80 8.28 3.22 13.82
C ARG A 80 9.24 3.48 12.67
N ASN A 81 10.46 2.92 12.72
CA ASN A 81 11.46 3.16 11.68
C ASN A 81 11.04 2.58 10.34
N SER A 82 10.45 1.38 10.33
CA SER A 82 9.96 0.78 9.10
C SER A 82 8.79 1.55 8.50
N MET A 83 7.85 2.06 9.32
CA MET A 83 6.75 2.88 8.82
C MET A 83 7.23 4.24 8.28
N LEU A 84 8.27 4.83 8.90
CA LEU A 84 8.93 6.04 8.36
C LEU A 84 9.64 5.78 7.05
N LEU A 85 10.40 4.68 6.94
CA LEU A 85 11.08 4.32 5.70
C LEU A 85 10.07 4.15 4.56
N VAL A 86 8.96 3.45 4.81
CA VAL A 86 7.89 3.28 3.82
C VAL A 86 7.27 4.63 3.45
N GLY A 87 6.97 5.48 4.44
CA GLY A 87 6.45 6.84 4.20
C GLY A 87 7.38 7.70 3.35
N ILE A 88 8.68 7.70 3.64
CA ILE A 88 9.70 8.43 2.89
C ILE A 88 9.81 7.90 1.46
N LEU A 89 9.78 6.58 1.25
CA LEU A 89 9.78 5.98 -0.09
C LEU A 89 8.53 6.37 -0.90
N LEU A 90 7.36 6.46 -0.26
CA LEU A 90 6.15 6.97 -0.91
C LEU A 90 6.27 8.45 -1.27
N LEU A 91 6.88 9.27 -0.40
CA LEU A 91 7.14 10.67 -0.72
C LEU A 91 8.06 10.81 -1.93
N ILE A 92 9.18 10.07 -1.95
CA ILE A 92 10.12 10.07 -3.08
C ILE A 92 9.40 9.66 -4.37
N THR A 93 8.70 8.53 -4.36
CA THR A 93 7.97 8.04 -5.54
C THR A 93 6.82 8.97 -5.96
N GLY A 94 6.22 9.72 -5.03
CA GLY A 94 5.22 10.75 -5.30
C GLY A 94 5.78 12.04 -5.91
N VAL A 95 7.01 12.42 -5.57
CA VAL A 95 7.71 13.59 -6.14
C VAL A 95 8.22 13.30 -7.57
N VAL A 96 8.69 12.08 -7.83
CA VAL A 96 9.33 11.69 -9.12
C VAL A 96 8.52 12.06 -10.38
N PRO A 97 7.18 11.86 -10.47
CA PRO A 97 6.36 12.27 -11.61
C PRO A 97 6.35 13.77 -11.93
N PHE A 98 6.75 14.62 -10.99
CA PHE A 98 6.84 16.08 -11.18
C PHE A 98 8.19 16.51 -11.74
N LEU A 99 9.27 15.76 -11.44
CA LEU A 99 10.63 16.06 -11.90
C LEU A 99 10.93 15.44 -13.27
N LEU A 100 10.33 14.28 -13.59
CA LEU A 100 10.59 13.59 -14.85
C LEU A 100 9.72 14.11 -16.02
N PRO A 101 10.23 14.04 -17.26
CA PRO A 101 9.41 14.27 -18.45
C PRO A 101 8.22 13.30 -18.51
N PRO A 102 7.02 13.74 -18.95
CA PRO A 102 5.82 12.90 -18.97
C PRO A 102 5.97 11.59 -19.75
N GLN A 103 6.83 11.57 -20.77
CA GLN A 103 7.08 10.39 -21.60
C GLN A 103 7.82 9.28 -20.84
N VAL A 104 8.77 9.66 -19.98
CA VAL A 104 9.56 8.72 -19.14
C VAL A 104 8.71 8.24 -17.97
N ALA A 105 7.97 9.13 -17.32
CA ALA A 105 7.10 8.80 -16.20
C ALA A 105 6.05 7.73 -16.59
N LYS A 106 5.49 7.83 -17.80
CA LYS A 106 4.52 6.86 -18.33
C LYS A 106 5.12 5.46 -18.52
N ARG A 107 6.42 5.35 -18.81
CA ARG A 107 7.11 4.06 -19.02
C ARG A 107 7.23 3.24 -17.73
N TYR A 108 7.39 3.92 -16.59
CA TYR A 108 7.58 3.28 -15.29
C TYR A 108 6.30 3.24 -14.44
N GLU A 109 5.18 3.78 -14.95
CA GLU A 109 3.92 3.94 -14.19
C GLU A 109 3.44 2.62 -13.56
N ASN A 110 3.41 1.53 -14.33
CA ASN A 110 2.97 0.22 -13.85
C ASN A 110 3.91 -0.37 -12.78
N LEU A 111 5.23 -0.18 -12.94
CA LEU A 111 6.22 -0.68 -12.00
C LEU A 111 6.13 0.10 -10.67
N VAL A 112 5.99 1.43 -10.75
CA VAL A 112 5.80 2.29 -9.58
C VAL A 112 4.49 1.93 -8.87
N LEU A 113 3.40 1.70 -9.61
CA LEU A 113 2.12 1.26 -9.03
C LEU A 113 2.27 -0.06 -8.26
N MET A 114 2.93 -1.06 -8.84
CA MET A 114 3.17 -2.35 -8.18
C MET A 114 4.00 -2.17 -6.90
N LEU A 115 5.06 -1.36 -6.97
CA LEU A 115 5.94 -1.08 -5.84
C LEU A 115 5.21 -0.33 -4.72
N VAL A 116 4.44 0.71 -5.07
CA VAL A 116 3.63 1.49 -4.11
C VAL A 116 2.58 0.60 -3.45
N PHE A 117 1.92 -0.27 -4.21
CA PHE A 117 0.97 -1.23 -3.64
C PHE A 117 1.64 -2.15 -2.61
N GLY A 118 2.81 -2.71 -2.93
CA GLY A 118 3.58 -3.53 -1.99
C GLY A 118 4.01 -2.76 -0.74
N LEU A 119 4.44 -1.51 -0.89
CA LEU A 119 4.79 -0.63 0.23
C LEU A 119 3.59 -0.32 1.14
N LEU A 120 2.43 0.01 0.57
CA LEU A 120 1.22 0.26 1.33
C LEU A 120 0.75 -0.99 2.08
N LEU A 121 0.81 -2.16 1.44
CA LEU A 121 0.52 -3.44 2.08
C LEU A 121 1.46 -3.66 3.29
N ALA A 122 2.76 -3.44 3.10
CA ALA A 122 3.74 -3.57 4.19
C ALA A 122 3.46 -2.58 5.33
N ALA A 123 3.11 -1.33 5.04
CA ALA A 123 2.75 -0.34 6.06
C ALA A 123 1.53 -0.77 6.89
N VAL A 124 0.49 -1.28 6.23
CA VAL A 124 -0.71 -1.79 6.92
C VAL A 124 -0.36 -2.98 7.81
N LEU A 125 0.47 -3.90 7.34
CA LEU A 125 0.92 -5.05 8.14
C LEU A 125 1.78 -4.63 9.34
N ILE A 126 2.71 -3.67 9.15
CA ILE A 126 3.53 -3.11 10.24
C ILE A 126 2.64 -2.47 11.30
N TYR A 127 1.68 -1.65 10.87
CA TYR A 127 0.74 -1.01 11.77
C TYR A 127 -0.10 -2.05 12.54
N ALA A 128 -0.69 -3.03 11.85
CA ALA A 128 -1.51 -4.07 12.47
C ALA A 128 -0.75 -4.95 13.48
N ALA A 129 0.55 -5.18 13.24
CA ALA A 129 1.42 -5.97 14.10
C ALA A 129 2.14 -5.16 15.20
N THR A 130 1.91 -3.85 15.29
CA THR A 130 2.59 -2.97 16.25
C THR A 130 2.42 -3.45 17.68
N GLY A 131 3.54 -3.62 18.40
CA GLY A 131 3.55 -4.07 19.80
C GLY A 131 3.11 -5.53 20.01
N LYS A 132 2.87 -6.29 18.93
CA LYS A 132 2.38 -7.67 18.98
C LYS A 132 3.38 -8.63 18.36
N ARG A 133 3.28 -9.90 18.76
CA ARG A 133 3.92 -11.02 18.05
C ARG A 133 2.87 -11.60 17.12
N THR A 134 3.05 -11.46 15.82
CA THR A 134 1.99 -11.80 14.86
C THR A 134 2.52 -12.67 13.73
N ASP A 135 1.72 -13.66 13.34
CA ASP A 135 1.96 -14.51 12.18
C ASP A 135 1.33 -13.87 10.94
N VAL A 136 2.16 -13.66 9.91
CA VAL A 136 1.73 -13.07 8.62
C VAL A 136 0.66 -13.94 7.95
N VAL A 137 0.74 -15.27 8.09
CA VAL A 137 -0.22 -16.19 7.47
C VAL A 137 -1.59 -16.06 8.12
N SER A 138 -1.64 -15.98 9.46
CA SER A 138 -2.88 -15.76 10.19
C SER A 138 -3.50 -14.39 9.87
N MET A 139 -2.69 -13.32 9.79
CA MET A 139 -3.20 -11.99 9.40
C MET A 139 -3.81 -11.99 8.00
N LEU A 140 -3.18 -12.70 7.06
CA LEU A 140 -3.72 -12.82 5.70
C LEU A 140 -5.05 -13.60 5.70
N ALA A 141 -5.12 -14.71 6.42
CA ALA A 141 -6.35 -15.50 6.53
C ALA A 141 -7.49 -14.70 7.17
N ASP A 142 -7.21 -13.96 8.26
CA ASP A 142 -8.17 -13.07 8.91
C ASP A 142 -8.61 -11.93 7.98
N GLY A 143 -7.66 -11.34 7.24
CA GLY A 143 -7.93 -10.31 6.24
C GLY A 143 -8.87 -10.81 5.14
N ILE A 144 -8.63 -12.01 4.60
CA ILE A 144 -9.52 -12.63 3.61
C ILE A 144 -10.90 -12.89 4.23
N ARG A 145 -10.95 -13.43 5.45
CA ARG A 145 -12.20 -13.72 6.15
C ARG A 145 -13.07 -12.48 6.34
N LEU A 146 -12.45 -11.34 6.68
CA LEU A 146 -13.15 -10.05 6.85
C LEU A 146 -13.49 -9.39 5.51
N ALA A 147 -12.60 -9.47 4.50
CA ALA A 147 -12.81 -8.84 3.20
C ALA A 147 -13.86 -9.57 2.34
N THR A 148 -13.99 -10.89 2.48
CA THR A 148 -14.92 -11.71 1.68
C THR A 148 -16.38 -11.24 1.77
N PRO A 149 -16.99 -11.06 2.96
CA PRO A 149 -18.38 -10.60 3.05
C PRO A 149 -18.56 -9.18 2.49
N ILE A 150 -17.58 -8.29 2.65
CA ILE A 150 -17.63 -6.93 2.10
C ILE A 150 -17.63 -6.99 0.56
N ALA A 151 -16.76 -7.81 -0.03
CA ALA A 151 -16.69 -7.99 -1.47
C ALA A 151 -17.98 -8.61 -2.03
N LEU A 152 -18.52 -9.65 -1.38
CA LEU A 152 -19.78 -10.28 -1.79
C LEU A 152 -20.97 -9.32 -1.63
N GLY A 153 -20.99 -8.50 -0.58
CA GLY A 153 -21.99 -7.44 -0.40
C GLY A 153 -21.94 -6.40 -1.51
N ALA A 154 -20.74 -5.90 -1.84
CA ALA A 154 -20.55 -4.94 -2.93
C ALA A 154 -20.97 -5.52 -4.30
N LEU A 155 -20.63 -6.78 -4.58
CA LEU A 155 -21.08 -7.47 -5.80
C LEU A 155 -22.60 -7.62 -5.85
N ALA A 156 -23.25 -7.97 -4.73
CA ALA A 156 -24.70 -8.04 -4.64
C ALA A 156 -25.35 -6.66 -4.88
N GLY A 157 -24.77 -5.57 -4.36
CA GLY A 157 -25.21 -4.20 -4.62
C GLY A 157 -25.22 -3.85 -6.12
N ILE A 158 -24.11 -4.12 -6.82
CA ILE A 158 -24.00 -3.89 -8.27
C ILE A 158 -25.04 -4.71 -9.06
N LEU A 159 -25.32 -5.94 -8.65
CA LEU A 159 -26.35 -6.77 -9.28
C LEU A 159 -27.76 -6.22 -9.05
N CYS A 160 -28.06 -5.77 -7.83
CA CYS A 160 -29.33 -5.15 -7.47
C CYS A 160 -29.61 -3.86 -8.27
N GLU A 161 -28.60 -3.00 -8.43
CA GLU A 161 -28.68 -1.80 -9.27
C GLU A 161 -29.05 -2.13 -10.72
N ARG A 162 -28.43 -3.18 -11.30
CA ARG A 162 -28.74 -3.62 -12.66
C ARG A 162 -30.11 -4.27 -12.81
N ALA A 163 -30.61 -4.89 -11.74
CA ALA A 163 -31.93 -5.52 -11.70
C ALA A 163 -33.07 -4.52 -11.38
N GLY A 164 -32.76 -3.27 -11.05
CA GLY A 164 -33.76 -2.30 -10.58
C GLY A 164 -34.35 -2.65 -9.21
N VAL A 165 -33.63 -3.43 -8.40
CA VAL A 165 -34.06 -3.88 -7.07
C VAL A 165 -33.30 -3.10 -6.01
N VAL A 166 -34.02 -2.58 -5.01
CA VAL A 166 -33.39 -1.89 -3.86
C VAL A 166 -32.88 -2.93 -2.85
N ASN A 167 -31.58 -2.88 -2.54
CA ASN A 167 -30.95 -3.82 -1.61
C ASN A 167 -31.10 -3.36 -0.15
N ILE A 168 -32.25 -3.67 0.45
CA ILE A 168 -32.57 -3.35 1.85
C ILE A 168 -31.61 -4.01 2.85
N GLY A 169 -30.88 -5.06 2.42
CA GLY A 169 -29.87 -5.74 3.22
C GLY A 169 -28.52 -5.01 3.30
N ILE A 170 -28.20 -4.11 2.37
CA ILE A 170 -26.98 -3.28 2.43
C ILE A 170 -27.26 -1.93 3.10
N GLU A 171 -28.47 -1.39 2.91
CA GLU A 171 -28.89 -0.11 3.49
C GLU A 171 -29.12 -0.19 5.00
N GLY A 172 -29.31 -1.40 5.55
CA GLY A 172 -29.56 -1.65 6.96
C GLY A 172 -28.36 -2.13 7.80
N MET A 173 -27.15 -2.22 7.22
CA MET A 173 -25.90 -2.57 7.93
C MET A 173 -25.13 -1.32 8.36
#